data_AF-A0A9P4LFW2-F1
#
_entry.id   AF-A0A9P4LFW2-F1
#
_cell.length_a   1.000
_cell.length_b   1.000
_cell.length_c   1.000
_cell.angle_alpha   90.00
_cell.angle_beta   90.00
_cell.angle_gamma   90.00
#
_symmetry.space_group_name_H-M   'P 1'
#
loop_
_entity.id
_entity.type
_entity.pdbx_description
1 polymer ?
#
loop_
_entity_poly.entity_id
_entity_poly.type
_entity_poly.pdbx_seq_one_letter_code
_entity_poly.pdbx_strand_id
1 'polypeptide(L)' 'MTLHVSSSLYALLMISSCVAHMVLVNPVPYGNATLDNSPLDDSARDFPCKQREGVYDVTQMNDWRVGQTQTVQFAG' A
#
# COMPACT_ATOMS: atom_id res chain seq x y z
N MET A 1 -14.10 8.77 -41.04
CA MET A 1 -14.85 8.88 -39.78
C MET A 1 -13.87 9.30 -38.69
N THR A 2 -13.60 10.61 -38.59
CA THR A 2 -12.74 11.19 -37.54
C THR A 2 -13.64 11.60 -36.38
N LEU A 3 -13.57 10.88 -35.26
CA LEU A 3 -14.29 11.25 -34.05
C LEU A 3 -13.76 12.60 -33.54
N HIS A 4 -14.61 13.62 -33.58
CA HIS A 4 -14.37 14.89 -32.91
C HIS A 4 -14.74 14.74 -31.44
N VAL A 5 -13.77 14.35 -30.62
CA VAL A 5 -13.92 14.29 -29.17
C VAL A 5 -13.79 15.71 -28.62
N SER A 6 -14.90 16.30 -28.16
CA SER A 6 -14.93 17.64 -27.55
C SER A 6 -13.98 17.70 -26.34
N SER A 7 -13.23 18.81 -26.19
CA SER A 7 -12.28 19.05 -25.08
C SER A 7 -12.89 18.77 -23.70
N SER A 8 -14.20 18.98 -23.54
CA SER A 8 -14.92 18.72 -22.29
C SER A 8 -14.98 17.24 -21.90
N LEU A 9 -14.84 16.30 -22.85
CA LEU A 9 -14.87 14.86 -22.56
C LEU A 9 -13.56 14.35 -21.95
N TYR A 10 -12.42 14.99 -22.25
CA TYR A 10 -11.12 14.65 -21.66
C TYR A 10 -11.04 14.97 -20.17
N ALA A 11 -11.76 16.00 -19.70
CA ALA A 11 -11.77 16.39 -18.29
C ALA A 11 -12.44 15.35 -17.38
N LEU A 12 -13.42 14.59 -17.88
CA LEU A 12 -14.10 13.55 -17.10
C LEU A 12 -13.30 12.25 -16.99
N LEU A 13 -12.36 11.98 -17.91
CA LEU A 13 -11.50 10.79 -17.88
C LEU A 13 -10.45 10.83 -16.76
N MET A 14 -10.09 12.02 -16.27
CA MET A 14 -9.09 12.20 -15.20
C MET A 14 -9.64 12.01 -13.79
N ILE A 15 -10.97 11.82 -13.63
CA ILE A 15 -11.60 11.61 -12.32
C ILE A 15 -11.34 10.19 -11.80
N SER A 16 -10.93 9.25 -12.66
CA SER A 16 -10.54 7.90 -12.27
C SER A 16 -9.06 7.82 -11.85
N SER A 17 -8.59 8.73 -11.01
CA SER A 17 -7.36 8.48 -10.25
C SER A 17 -7.68 7.43 -9.18
N CYS A 18 -7.50 6.15 -9.52
CA CYS A 18 -7.54 5.09 -8.53
C CYS A 18 -6.42 5.35 -7.52
N VAL A 19 -6.79 5.70 -6.29
CA VAL A 19 -5.85 5.71 -5.17
C VAL A 19 -5.55 4.24 -4.87
N ALA A 20 -4.45 3.74 -5.45
CA ALA A 20 -4.02 2.35 -5.35
C ALA A 20 -3.07 2.13 -4.14
N HIS A 21 -3.24 2.92 -3.08
CA HIS A 21 -2.45 2.80 -1.86
C HIS A 21 -2.94 1.62 -1.04
N MET A 22 -2.03 0.74 -0.61
CA MET A 22 -2.35 -0.49 0.09
C MET A 22 -1.37 -0.68 1.25
N VAL A 23 -1.86 -1.26 2.34
CA VAL A 23 -1.08 -1.67 3.51
C VAL A 23 -1.33 -3.15 3.80
N LEU A 24 -0.31 -3.85 4.32
CA LEU A 24 -0.41 -5.24 4.74
C LEU A 24 -1.23 -5.34 6.04
N VAL A 25 -2.25 -6.20 6.06
CA VAL A 25 -3.08 -6.48 7.25
C VAL A 25 -2.77 -7.85 7.83
N ASN A 26 -2.56 -8.86 6.97
CA ASN A 26 -2.14 -10.20 7.39
C ASN A 26 -1.00 -10.70 6.48
N PRO A 27 0.16 -11.11 7.02
CA PRO A 27 0.51 -11.16 8.45
C PRO A 27 0.54 -9.77 9.13
N VAL A 28 0.39 -9.74 10.45
CA VAL A 28 0.36 -8.48 11.21
C VAL A 28 1.73 -7.81 11.10
N PRO A 29 1.83 -6.58 10.58
CA PRO A 29 3.12 -5.92 10.38
C PRO A 29 3.74 -5.46 11.71
N TYR A 30 5.06 -5.23 11.69
CA TYR A 30 5.75 -4.56 12.79
C TYR A 30 5.35 -3.09 12.90
N GLY A 31 5.32 -2.57 14.13
CA GLY A 31 4.92 -1.20 14.40
C GLY A 31 3.56 -0.86 13.82
N ASN A 32 2.60 -1.79 13.84
CA ASN A 32 1.34 -1.68 13.11
C ASN A 32 0.56 -0.40 13.47
N ALA A 33 0.67 0.05 14.72
CA ALA A 33 0.00 1.26 15.21
C ALA A 33 0.43 2.55 14.48
N THR A 34 1.63 2.58 13.89
CA THR A 34 2.18 3.76 13.21
C THR A 34 2.36 3.55 11.70
N LEU A 35 1.98 2.39 11.16
CA LEU A 35 2.11 2.10 9.73
C LEU A 35 1.00 2.79 8.92
N ASP A 36 1.37 3.39 7.79
CA ASP A 36 0.43 3.96 6.82
C ASP A 36 0.46 3.21 5.48
N ASN A 37 -0.41 3.61 4.55
CA ASN A 37 -0.54 3.02 3.21
C ASN A 37 0.24 3.78 2.12
N SER A 38 1.09 4.75 2.49
CA SER A 38 1.91 5.48 1.52
C SER A 38 3.04 4.61 0.95
N PRO A 39 3.46 4.81 -0.31
CA PRO A 39 4.67 4.17 -0.83
C PRO A 39 5.91 4.60 -0.02
N LEU A 40 7.03 3.91 -0.21
CA LEU A 40 8.31 4.37 0.32
C LEU A 40 8.62 5.78 -0.19
N ASP A 41 9.29 6.55 0.65
CA ASP A 41 9.85 7.86 0.32
C ASP A 41 10.80 7.73 -0.89
N ASP A 42 10.68 8.65 -1.83
CA ASP A 42 11.40 8.63 -3.11
C ASP A 42 12.92 8.81 -2.95
N SER A 43 13.35 9.43 -1.84
CA SER A 43 14.74 9.56 -1.45
C SER A 43 15.26 8.37 -0.64
N ALA A 44 14.46 7.30 -0.54
CA ALA A 44 14.75 6.06 0.17
C ALA A 44 15.00 6.24 1.69
N ARG A 45 14.53 7.35 2.27
CA ARG A 45 14.75 7.66 3.71
C ARG A 45 14.00 6.73 4.65
N ASP A 46 12.87 6.19 4.20
CA ASP A 46 12.09 5.20 4.95
C ASP A 46 12.36 3.75 4.49
N PHE A 47 13.35 3.53 3.63
CA PHE A 47 13.82 2.19 3.31
C PHE A 47 14.85 1.72 4.35
N PRO A 48 14.80 0.46 4.82
CA PRO A 48 13.80 -0.59 4.57
C PRO A 48 12.59 -0.53 5.53
N CYS A 49 11.52 -1.27 5.24
CA CYS A 49 10.38 -1.50 6.14
C CYS A 49 9.58 -0.24 6.58
N LYS A 50 9.63 0.87 5.82
CA LYS A 50 9.03 2.17 6.19
C LYS A 50 9.53 2.69 7.54
N GLN A 51 10.82 3.07 7.59
CA GLN A 51 11.47 3.61 8.79
C GLN A 51 10.66 4.76 9.39
N ARG A 52 10.33 4.59 10.67
CA ARG A 52 9.54 5.49 11.50
C ARG A 52 9.75 5.09 12.96
N GLU A 53 9.25 5.89 13.89
CA GLU A 53 9.25 5.51 15.31
C GLU A 53 8.46 4.20 15.52
N GLY A 54 9.07 3.24 16.23
CA GLY A 54 8.48 1.94 16.51
C GLY A 54 8.42 0.97 15.33
N VAL A 55 9.15 1.21 14.23
CA VAL A 55 9.12 0.39 12.99
C VAL A 55 9.31 -1.11 13.21
N TYR A 56 10.04 -1.52 14.25
CA TYR A 56 10.32 -2.92 14.59
C TYR A 56 9.64 -3.39 15.87
N ASP A 57 8.71 -2.61 16.41
CA ASP A 57 7.94 -3.04 17.57
C ASP A 57 7.08 -4.25 17.19
N VAL A 58 7.25 -5.33 17.93
CA VAL A 58 6.48 -6.56 17.74
C VAL A 58 5.04 -6.28 18.16
N THR A 59 4.15 -6.07 17.19
CA THR A 59 2.71 -5.97 17.46
C THR A 59 2.11 -7.35 17.72
N GLN A 60 2.45 -8.32 16.86
CA GLN A 60 2.11 -9.73 17.00
C GLN A 60 3.17 -10.57 16.27
N MET A 61 3.64 -11.65 16.89
CA MET A 61 4.47 -12.63 16.20
C MET A 61 3.61 -13.44 15.22
N ASN A 62 4.03 -13.48 13.96
CA ASN A 62 3.37 -14.26 12.91
C ASN A 62 4.03 -15.63 12.77
N ASP A 63 3.50 -16.63 13.46
CA ASP A 63 4.04 -17.99 13.43
C ASP A 63 3.54 -18.76 12.21
N TRP A 64 4.40 -18.90 11.21
CA TRP A 64 4.09 -19.61 9.96
C TRP A 64 4.93 -20.88 9.83
N ARG A 65 4.26 -22.02 9.67
CA ARG A 65 4.94 -23.31 9.48
C ARG A 65 5.40 -23.45 8.04
N VAL A 66 6.58 -24.03 7.85
CA VAL A 66 7.14 -24.33 6.52
C VAL A 66 6.15 -25.21 5.73
N GLY A 67 5.86 -24.82 4.50
CA GLY A 67 4.96 -25.54 3.60
C GLY A 67 3.46 -25.30 3.83
N GLN A 68 3.06 -24.52 4.84
CA GLN A 68 1.66 -24.17 5.07
C GLN A 68 1.25 -22.98 4.19
N THR A 69 0.11 -23.10 3.50
CA THR A 69 -0.52 -21.96 2.80
C THR A 69 -1.02 -20.94 3.81
N GLN A 70 -0.70 -19.67 3.57
CA GLN A 70 -1.09 -18.54 4.40
C GLN A 70 -1.94 -17.58 3.60
N THR A 71 -2.97 -17.00 4.23
CA THR A 71 -3.78 -15.97 3.59
C THR A 71 -3.07 -14.63 3.72
N VAL A 72 -2.58 -14.06 2.62
CA VAL A 72 -2.01 -12.70 2.62
C VAL A 72 -3.15 -11.72 2.35
N GLN A 73 -3.29 -10.70 3.19
CA GLN A 73 -4.37 -9.73 3.12
C GLN A 73 -3.84 -8.30 3.15
N PHE A 74 -4.48 -7.45 2.35
CA PHE A 74 -4.16 -6.04 2.23
C PHE A 74 -5.45 -5.21 2.40
N ALA A 75 -5.31 -3.99 2.88
CA ALA A 75 -6.37 -2.98 2.91
C ALA A 75 -5.83 -1.66 2.36
N GLY A 76 -6.70 -0.79 1.86
CA GLY A 76 -6.30 0.44 1.18
C GLY A 76 -7.47 1.29 0.76
#